data_AF-A0A7S2KNQ1-F1
#
_entry.id   AF-A0A7S2KNQ1-F1
#
_cell.length_a   1.000
_cell.length_b   1.000
_cell.length_c   1.000
_cell.angle_alpha   90.00
_cell.angle_beta   90.00
_cell.angle_gamma   90.00
#
_symmetry.space_group_name_H-M   'P 1'
#
loop_
_entity.id
_entity.type
_entity.pdbx_description
1 polymer ?
#
loop_
_entity_poly.entity_id
_entity_poly.type
_entity_poly.pdbx_seq_one_letter_code
_entity_poly.pdbx_strand_id
1 'polypeptide(L)'
;HHAAGLGPDAAADPSTSLLSSVLAAVPLLPSDHEAELDAERLFPALLRDIHGEQLDLRQTTSWTQTIEDVPLLELMEVLVVNAVAPFLLNARLLPLLTAAAGAPEGVGGAFVVNVTSQEGVFAVRAGQAKGPEHPHTNMGKAALNMLTRTLAGDLAPRGVFVTAVDPGWVSQMRPNPRVLPPLSEADGAARVLDPVLTGLESLRRGDTPAHGVLFRNFEVADW
;
A
#
# COMPACT_ATOMS: atom_id res chain seq x y z
N HIS A 1 22.07 -37.73 -38.60
CA HIS A 1 23.21 -37.10 -37.89
C HIS A 1 23.08 -35.59 -38.11
N HIS A 2 22.77 -34.72 -37.15
CA HIS A 2 22.80 -34.74 -35.70
C HIS A 2 21.62 -33.89 -35.18
N ALA A 3 20.90 -34.42 -34.19
CA ALA A 3 20.17 -33.60 -33.23
C ALA A 3 21.19 -33.05 -32.22
N ALA A 4 21.16 -31.74 -31.95
CA ALA A 4 21.82 -31.13 -30.82
C ALA A 4 20.72 -30.53 -29.94
N GLY A 5 20.44 -31.21 -28.84
CA GLY A 5 19.42 -30.84 -27.87
C GLY A 5 19.77 -29.55 -27.16
N LEU A 6 18.71 -28.77 -26.91
CA LEU A 6 18.66 -27.74 -25.88
C LEU A 6 19.01 -28.39 -24.54
N GLY A 7 20.09 -27.90 -23.91
CA GLY A 7 20.46 -28.32 -22.57
C GLY A 7 19.39 -27.91 -21.55
N PRO A 8 19.15 -28.73 -20.53
CA PRO A 8 18.12 -28.47 -19.54
C PRO A 8 18.49 -27.29 -18.64
N ASP A 9 17.43 -26.57 -18.28
CA ASP A 9 17.31 -25.58 -17.20
C ASP A 9 18.47 -25.56 -16.20
N ALA A 10 19.14 -24.41 -16.14
CA ALA A 10 19.85 -23.99 -14.94
C ALA A 10 18.79 -23.73 -13.85
N ALA A 11 18.33 -24.81 -13.23
CA ALA A 11 17.52 -24.76 -12.02
C ALA A 11 18.33 -23.99 -10.96
N ALA A 12 17.82 -22.82 -10.58
CA ALA A 12 18.34 -22.05 -9.47
C ALA A 12 18.40 -22.95 -8.22
N ASP A 13 19.54 -22.92 -7.53
CA ASP A 13 19.79 -23.70 -6.32
C ASP A 13 18.75 -23.33 -5.23
N PRO A 14 17.90 -24.27 -4.78
CA PRO A 14 16.83 -24.00 -3.82
C PRO A 14 17.34 -23.70 -2.40
N SER A 15 18.65 -23.78 -2.16
CA SER A 15 19.26 -23.52 -0.84
C SER A 15 19.50 -22.04 -0.49
N THR A 16 19.23 -21.11 -1.42
CA THR A 16 19.44 -19.65 -1.20
C THR A 16 18.14 -18.85 -1.25
N SER A 17 17.02 -19.44 -0.80
CA SER A 17 15.80 -18.66 -0.54
C SER A 17 16.01 -17.82 0.72
N LEU A 18 16.56 -16.62 0.58
CA LEU A 18 16.48 -15.62 1.65
C LEU A 18 15.00 -15.42 1.99
N LEU A 19 14.69 -15.38 3.29
CA LEU A 19 13.33 -15.05 3.74
C LEU A 19 12.93 -13.69 3.16
N SER A 20 11.65 -13.50 2.86
CA SER A 20 11.14 -12.20 2.37
C SER A 20 11.51 -11.04 3.31
N SER A 21 11.53 -11.30 4.62
CA SER A 21 11.98 -10.35 5.64
C SER A 21 13.45 -9.97 5.51
N VAL A 22 14.31 -10.89 5.07
CA VAL A 22 15.74 -10.63 4.85
C VAL A 22 15.95 -9.88 3.54
N LEU A 23 15.19 -10.20 2.49
CA LEU A 23 15.23 -9.46 1.23
C LEU A 23 14.77 -8.01 1.39
N ALA A 24 13.79 -7.74 2.26
CA ALA A 24 13.32 -6.39 2.57
C ALA A 24 14.38 -5.52 3.28
N ALA A 25 15.46 -6.12 3.80
CA ALA A 25 16.53 -5.41 4.51
C ALA A 25 17.80 -5.22 3.64
N VAL A 26 17.77 -5.63 2.37
CA VAL A 26 18.91 -5.43 1.46
C VAL A 26 18.93 -3.97 1.00
N PRO A 27 20.04 -3.24 1.20
CA PRO A 27 20.12 -1.84 0.82
C PRO A 27 20.24 -1.72 -0.71
N LEU A 28 19.27 -1.07 -1.34
CA LEU A 28 19.13 -1.00 -2.79
C LEU A 28 19.33 0.41 -3.32
N LEU A 29 18.87 1.42 -2.58
CA LEU A 29 18.96 2.81 -2.94
C LEU A 29 20.22 3.47 -2.34
N PRO A 30 20.72 4.56 -2.95
CA PRO A 30 21.80 5.35 -2.35
C PRO A 30 21.48 5.80 -0.91
N SER A 31 20.23 6.14 -0.64
CA SER A 31 19.76 6.50 0.71
C SER A 31 19.84 5.35 1.71
N ASP A 32 19.71 4.10 1.25
CA ASP A 32 19.80 2.91 2.10
C ASP A 32 21.26 2.63 2.44
N HIS A 33 22.15 2.84 1.47
CA HIS A 33 23.59 2.71 1.66
C HIS A 33 24.10 3.78 2.62
N GLU A 34 23.64 5.02 2.47
CA GLU A 34 23.92 6.10 3.42
C GLU A 34 23.38 5.81 4.82
N ALA A 35 22.16 5.24 4.92
CA ALA A 35 21.57 4.82 6.18
C ALA A 35 22.39 3.74 6.87
N GLU A 36 22.97 2.79 6.12
CA GLU A 36 23.83 1.75 6.68
C GLU A 36 25.18 2.28 7.15
N LEU A 37 25.81 3.16 6.36
CA LEU A 37 27.13 3.73 6.66
C LEU A 37 27.12 4.68 7.86
N ASP A 38 26.01 5.38 8.09
CA ASP A 38 25.89 6.43 9.12
C ASP A 38 24.65 6.24 10.00
N ALA A 39 24.34 4.97 10.30
CA ALA A 39 23.15 4.55 11.04
C ALA A 39 23.04 5.24 12.40
N GLU A 40 24.15 5.40 13.14
CA GLU A 40 24.10 6.00 14.47
C GLU A 40 23.74 7.50 14.43
N ARG A 41 24.12 8.21 13.37
CA ARG A 41 23.76 9.63 13.18
C ARG A 41 22.36 9.80 12.59
N LEU A 42 22.00 8.98 11.59
CA LEU A 42 20.74 9.11 10.85
C LEU A 42 19.57 8.44 11.57
N PHE A 43 19.84 7.35 12.26
CA PHE A 43 18.89 6.52 12.99
C PHE A 43 19.45 6.16 14.38
N PRO A 44 19.61 7.12 15.30
CA PRO A 44 20.15 6.86 16.62
C PRO A 44 19.28 5.85 17.39
N ALA A 45 19.85 4.67 17.72
CA ALA A 45 19.11 3.52 18.27
C ALA A 45 18.38 3.79 19.60
N LEU A 46 18.79 4.82 20.35
CA LEU A 46 18.20 5.19 21.65
C LEU A 46 17.19 6.34 21.56
N LEU A 47 17.08 7.01 20.41
CA LEU A 47 16.11 8.09 20.23
C LEU A 47 14.87 7.57 19.52
N ARG A 48 13.72 7.88 20.11
CA ARG A 48 12.43 7.50 19.59
C ARG A 48 11.57 8.73 19.36
N ASP A 49 10.68 8.63 18.37
CA ASP A 49 9.64 9.62 18.16
C ASP A 49 8.47 9.44 19.16
N ILE A 50 7.39 10.20 18.95
CA ILE A 50 6.20 10.15 19.80
C ILE A 50 5.45 8.82 19.73
N HIS A 51 5.71 8.00 18.70
CA HIS A 51 5.12 6.69 18.47
C HIS A 51 5.98 5.57 19.04
N GLY A 52 7.19 5.88 19.53
CA GLY A 52 8.15 4.89 20.01
C GLY A 52 9.00 4.27 18.90
N GLU A 53 8.88 4.77 17.67
CA GLU A 53 9.67 4.34 16.52
C GLU A 53 11.04 5.03 16.52
N GLN A 54 12.04 4.38 15.91
CA GLN A 54 13.38 4.94 15.80
C GLN A 54 13.35 6.27 15.03
N LEU A 55 13.99 7.29 15.58
CA LEU A 55 13.96 8.62 14.99
C LEU A 55 14.74 8.66 13.67
N ASP A 56 14.09 9.12 12.60
CA ASP A 56 14.70 9.38 11.29
C ASP A 56 15.17 10.84 11.22
N LEU A 57 16.49 11.03 11.18
CA LEU A 57 17.15 12.35 11.14
C LEU A 57 17.64 12.74 9.73
N ARG A 58 17.27 11.98 8.70
CA ARG A 58 17.61 12.32 7.32
C ARG A 58 17.02 13.68 6.94
N GLN A 59 17.78 14.46 6.18
CA GLN A 59 17.36 15.78 5.73
C GLN A 59 16.52 15.73 4.45
N THR A 60 16.53 14.60 3.75
CA THR A 60 15.78 14.34 2.51
C THR A 60 15.12 12.97 2.60
N THR A 61 13.94 12.85 2.01
CA THR A 61 13.18 11.60 1.91
C THR A 61 12.52 11.54 0.53
N SER A 62 11.98 10.37 0.16
CA SER A 62 11.18 10.23 -1.07
C SER A 62 9.96 11.17 -1.11
N TRP A 63 9.48 11.63 0.04
CA TRP A 63 8.39 12.60 0.16
C TRP A 63 8.73 14.01 -0.31
N THR A 64 10.02 14.36 -0.36
CA THR A 64 10.51 15.68 -0.80
C THR A 64 11.13 15.65 -2.20
N GLN A 65 11.24 14.48 -2.84
CA GLN A 65 11.82 14.32 -4.16
C GLN A 65 10.88 14.83 -5.26
N THR A 66 11.40 15.56 -6.23
CA THR A 66 10.70 15.98 -7.45
C THR A 66 10.98 15.01 -8.61
N ILE A 67 10.39 15.26 -9.79
CA ILE A 67 10.60 14.41 -10.98
C ILE A 67 12.07 14.26 -11.39
N GLU A 68 12.92 15.24 -11.09
CA GLU A 68 14.35 15.21 -11.40
C GLU A 68 15.15 14.39 -10.38
N ASP A 69 14.58 14.20 -9.18
CA ASP A 69 15.27 13.58 -8.04
C ASP A 69 15.00 12.07 -7.93
N VAL A 70 13.84 11.59 -8.40
CA VAL A 70 13.39 10.20 -8.18
C VAL A 70 14.26 9.21 -8.97
N PRO A 71 15.04 8.33 -8.30
CA PRO A 71 15.81 7.30 -8.98
C PRO A 71 14.90 6.25 -9.62
N LEU A 72 15.37 5.59 -10.68
CA LEU A 72 14.62 4.48 -11.33
C LEU A 72 14.21 3.41 -10.32
N LEU A 73 15.12 3.03 -9.42
CA LEU A 73 14.86 1.94 -8.47
C LEU A 73 13.78 2.30 -7.45
N GLU A 74 13.79 3.53 -6.93
CA GLU A 74 12.75 4.09 -6.05
C GLU A 74 11.39 4.11 -6.77
N LEU A 75 11.35 4.58 -8.02
CA LEU A 75 10.13 4.55 -8.83
C LEU A 75 9.59 3.12 -8.96
N MET A 76 10.45 2.16 -9.30
CA MET A 76 10.07 0.77 -9.48
C MET A 76 9.57 0.15 -8.16
N GLU A 77 10.25 0.40 -7.05
CA GLU A 77 9.85 -0.10 -5.74
C GLU A 77 8.48 0.45 -5.32
N VAL A 78 8.27 1.76 -5.43
CA VAL A 78 7.00 2.40 -5.08
C VAL A 78 5.85 1.86 -5.92
N LEU A 79 6.06 1.64 -7.24
CA LEU A 79 5.05 1.02 -8.10
C LEU A 79 4.82 -0.46 -7.77
N VAL A 80 5.88 -1.20 -7.44
CA VAL A 80 5.76 -2.61 -7.04
C VAL A 80 4.93 -2.71 -5.76
N VAL A 81 5.24 -1.93 -4.74
CA VAL A 81 4.57 -1.97 -3.43
C VAL A 81 3.14 -1.45 -3.53
N ASN A 82 2.90 -0.34 -4.24
CA ASN A 82 1.58 0.31 -4.24
C ASN A 82 0.64 -0.17 -5.35
N ALA A 83 1.12 -0.83 -6.41
CA ALA A 83 0.27 -1.25 -7.52
C ALA A 83 0.45 -2.74 -7.88
N VAL A 84 1.68 -3.21 -8.10
CA VAL A 84 1.92 -4.58 -8.58
C VAL A 84 1.58 -5.62 -7.51
N ALA A 85 2.06 -5.43 -6.28
CA ALA A 85 1.81 -6.35 -5.18
C ALA A 85 0.30 -6.45 -4.84
N PRO A 86 -0.47 -5.34 -4.70
CA PRO A 86 -1.91 -5.40 -4.55
C PRO A 86 -2.62 -6.14 -5.69
N PHE A 87 -2.20 -5.92 -6.94
CA PHE A 87 -2.75 -6.65 -8.09
C PHE A 87 -2.52 -8.16 -7.97
N LEU A 88 -1.27 -8.58 -7.68
CA LEU A 88 -0.92 -9.98 -7.55
C LEU A 88 -1.62 -10.65 -6.37
N LEU A 89 -1.70 -9.98 -5.22
CA LEU A 89 -2.41 -10.49 -4.04
C LEU A 89 -3.89 -10.72 -4.35
N ASN A 90 -4.56 -9.75 -4.96
CA ASN A 90 -5.96 -9.90 -5.37
C ASN A 90 -6.11 -11.07 -6.35
N ALA A 91 -5.28 -11.15 -7.38
CA ALA A 91 -5.37 -12.20 -8.39
C ALA A 91 -5.13 -13.62 -7.81
N ARG A 92 -4.16 -13.77 -6.89
CA ARG A 92 -3.77 -15.08 -6.34
C ARG A 92 -4.66 -15.53 -5.18
N LEU A 93 -5.15 -14.61 -4.36
CA LEU A 93 -6.03 -14.92 -3.22
C LEU A 93 -7.50 -15.02 -3.63
N LEU A 94 -7.83 -14.68 -4.87
CA LEU A 94 -9.20 -14.65 -5.38
C LEU A 94 -10.00 -15.94 -5.16
N PRO A 95 -9.45 -17.14 -5.39
CA PRO A 95 -10.19 -18.38 -5.15
C PRO A 95 -10.53 -18.56 -3.66
N LEU A 96 -9.61 -18.17 -2.77
CA LEU A 96 -9.81 -18.27 -1.32
C LEU A 96 -10.84 -17.26 -0.83
N LEU A 97 -10.79 -16.02 -1.32
CA LEU A 97 -11.78 -14.98 -1.00
C LEU A 97 -13.18 -15.40 -1.43
N THR A 98 -13.31 -15.97 -2.62
CA THR A 98 -14.61 -16.42 -3.16
C THR A 98 -15.13 -17.64 -2.39
N ALA A 99 -14.26 -18.58 -2.04
CA ALA A 99 -14.62 -19.73 -1.22
C ALA A 99 -15.07 -19.30 0.19
N ALA A 100 -14.34 -18.37 0.82
CA ALA A 100 -14.70 -17.82 2.13
C ALA A 100 -16.05 -17.07 2.10
N ALA A 101 -16.31 -16.31 1.02
CA ALA A 101 -17.57 -15.60 0.85
C ALA A 101 -18.78 -16.54 0.74
N GLY A 102 -18.62 -17.73 0.15
CA GLY A 102 -19.67 -18.73 -0.01
C GLY A 102 -19.75 -19.79 1.11
N ALA A 103 -18.87 -19.73 2.11
CA ALA A 103 -18.82 -20.74 3.17
C ALA A 103 -20.07 -20.64 4.09
N PRO A 104 -20.79 -21.75 4.36
CA PRO A 104 -21.97 -21.76 5.24
C PRO A 104 -21.69 -21.26 6.66
N GLU A 105 -20.52 -21.57 7.19
CA GLU A 105 -20.01 -21.12 8.49
C GLU A 105 -19.34 -19.73 8.44
N GLY A 106 -19.24 -19.13 7.26
CA GLY A 106 -18.62 -17.83 7.04
C GLY A 106 -19.54 -16.66 7.38
N VAL A 107 -19.01 -15.45 7.23
CA VAL A 107 -19.75 -14.19 7.46
C VAL A 107 -20.58 -13.74 6.26
N GLY A 108 -20.68 -14.56 5.21
CA GLY A 108 -21.46 -14.29 3.99
C GLY A 108 -20.78 -13.31 3.02
N GLY A 109 -19.48 -13.07 3.14
CA GLY A 109 -18.72 -12.21 2.26
C GLY A 109 -17.23 -12.16 2.60
N ALA A 110 -16.42 -11.68 1.66
CA ALA A 110 -15.00 -11.40 1.85
C ALA A 110 -14.70 -9.94 1.51
N PHE A 111 -13.75 -9.33 2.22
CA PHE A 111 -13.44 -7.91 2.11
C PHE A 111 -11.98 -7.68 1.74
N VAL A 112 -11.74 -6.80 0.78
CA VAL A 112 -10.40 -6.31 0.44
C VAL A 112 -10.40 -4.80 0.65
N VAL A 113 -9.57 -4.32 1.57
CA VAL A 113 -9.39 -2.89 1.84
C VAL A 113 -8.02 -2.47 1.34
N ASN A 114 -7.99 -1.71 0.26
CA ASN A 114 -6.78 -1.10 -0.27
C ASN A 114 -6.50 0.22 0.47
N VAL A 115 -5.39 0.29 1.20
CA VAL A 115 -5.00 1.50 1.93
C VAL A 115 -4.31 2.49 0.98
N THR A 116 -5.06 3.51 0.60
CA THR A 116 -4.64 4.60 -0.29
C THR A 116 -4.43 5.89 0.50
N SER A 117 -4.36 7.02 -0.18
CA SER A 117 -4.22 8.34 0.43
C SER A 117 -4.64 9.44 -0.55
N GLN A 118 -4.60 10.70 -0.11
CA GLN A 118 -4.86 11.87 -0.96
C GLN A 118 -3.92 11.96 -2.17
N GLU A 119 -2.73 11.36 -2.10
CA GLU A 119 -1.78 11.24 -3.21
C GLU A 119 -2.38 10.51 -4.42
N GLY A 120 -3.28 9.56 -4.21
CA GLY A 120 -3.95 8.82 -5.29
C GLY A 120 -5.19 9.49 -5.87
N VAL A 121 -5.63 10.62 -5.29
CA VAL A 121 -6.85 11.31 -5.70
C VAL A 121 -6.57 12.29 -6.84
N PHE A 122 -7.34 12.22 -7.92
CA PHE A 122 -7.22 13.14 -9.06
C PHE A 122 -7.98 14.44 -8.81
N ALA A 123 -9.13 14.36 -8.13
CA ALA A 123 -9.93 15.53 -7.77
C ALA A 123 -9.20 16.38 -6.73
N VAL A 124 -8.54 17.44 -7.19
CA VAL A 124 -8.00 18.48 -6.32
C VAL A 124 -9.10 19.51 -6.09
N ARG A 125 -9.40 19.83 -4.82
CA ARG A 125 -10.37 20.88 -4.49
C ARG A 125 -9.99 22.16 -5.22
N ALA A 126 -10.99 22.89 -5.74
CA ALA A 126 -10.77 24.11 -6.51
C ALA A 126 -9.76 25.04 -5.83
N GLY A 127 -8.61 25.27 -6.48
CA GLY A 127 -7.54 26.16 -5.99
C GLY A 127 -6.35 25.47 -5.30
N GLN A 128 -6.37 24.16 -5.08
CA GLN A 128 -5.20 23.41 -4.62
C GLN A 128 -4.64 22.61 -5.81
N ALA A 129 -3.37 22.79 -6.14
CA ALA A 129 -2.67 21.91 -7.08
C ALA A 129 -1.85 20.89 -6.27
N LYS A 130 -1.66 19.68 -6.81
CA LYS A 130 -0.65 18.77 -6.25
C LYS A 130 0.71 19.45 -6.32
N GLY A 131 1.47 19.35 -5.24
CA GLY A 131 2.87 19.80 -5.23
C GLY A 131 3.71 18.98 -6.21
N PRO A 132 4.92 19.46 -6.58
CA PRO A 132 5.81 18.76 -7.49
C PRO A 132 6.52 17.54 -6.88
N GLU A 133 6.38 17.35 -5.57
CA GLU A 133 7.08 16.32 -4.80
C GLU A 133 6.37 14.95 -4.87
N HIS A 134 7.11 13.87 -4.58
CA HIS A 134 6.66 12.47 -4.56
C HIS A 134 5.75 12.05 -5.73
N PRO A 135 6.10 12.40 -7.00
CA PRO A 135 5.25 12.12 -8.15
C PRO A 135 5.00 10.61 -8.36
N HIS A 136 5.99 9.77 -8.04
CA HIS A 136 5.90 8.31 -8.12
C HIS A 136 4.92 7.72 -7.10
N THR A 137 4.85 8.27 -5.88
CA THR A 137 3.84 7.90 -4.89
C THR A 137 2.43 8.28 -5.36
N ASN A 138 2.26 9.48 -5.91
CA ASN A 138 1.00 9.91 -6.51
C ASN A 138 0.53 8.93 -7.61
N MET A 139 1.45 8.55 -8.53
CA MET A 139 1.17 7.56 -9.57
C MET A 139 0.78 6.19 -8.99
N GLY A 140 1.53 5.68 -8.02
CA GLY A 140 1.28 4.38 -7.40
C GLY A 140 -0.07 4.31 -6.68
N LYS A 141 -0.42 5.34 -5.89
CA LYS A 141 -1.72 5.42 -5.20
C LYS A 141 -2.89 5.61 -6.17
N ALA A 142 -2.69 6.36 -7.25
CA ALA A 142 -3.71 6.50 -8.30
C ALA A 142 -3.96 5.17 -9.03
N ALA A 143 -2.91 4.38 -9.30
CA ALA A 143 -3.05 3.04 -9.85
C ALA A 143 -3.80 2.09 -8.91
N LEU A 144 -3.55 2.17 -7.59
CA LEU A 144 -4.28 1.41 -6.57
C LEU A 144 -5.77 1.77 -6.51
N ASN A 145 -6.08 3.07 -6.63
CA ASN A 145 -7.46 3.56 -6.71
C ASN A 145 -8.17 2.99 -7.96
N MET A 146 -7.52 3.02 -9.11
CA MET A 146 -8.06 2.47 -10.35
C MET A 146 -8.27 0.95 -10.26
N LEU A 147 -7.33 0.22 -9.64
CA LEU A 147 -7.46 -1.20 -9.38
C LEU A 147 -8.71 -1.50 -8.55
N THR A 148 -8.91 -0.77 -7.45
CA THR A 148 -10.10 -0.90 -6.59
C THR A 148 -11.38 -0.74 -7.40
N ARG A 149 -11.47 0.35 -8.17
CA ARG A 149 -12.66 0.68 -8.97
C ARG A 149 -12.92 -0.35 -10.08
N THR A 150 -11.87 -0.89 -10.67
CA THR A 150 -11.95 -1.89 -11.74
C THR A 150 -12.41 -3.25 -11.22
N LEU A 151 -11.84 -3.72 -10.10
CA LEU A 151 -12.15 -5.04 -9.56
C LEU A 151 -13.56 -5.10 -8.95
N ALA A 152 -14.01 -4.04 -8.29
CA ALA A 152 -15.22 -4.10 -7.47
C ALA A 152 -16.48 -4.55 -8.23
N GLY A 153 -16.67 -4.11 -9.49
CA GLY A 153 -17.85 -4.46 -10.28
C GLY A 153 -17.95 -5.94 -10.64
N ASP A 154 -16.80 -6.59 -10.91
CA ASP A 154 -16.73 -8.03 -11.20
C ASP A 154 -16.79 -8.88 -9.93
N LEU A 155 -16.19 -8.39 -8.84
CA LEU A 155 -15.98 -9.17 -7.61
C LEU A 155 -17.16 -9.13 -6.64
N ALA A 156 -17.91 -8.02 -6.59
CA ALA A 156 -19.05 -7.90 -5.67
C ALA A 156 -20.16 -8.95 -5.92
N PRO A 157 -20.55 -9.29 -7.17
CA PRO A 157 -21.49 -10.39 -7.43
C PRO A 157 -21.03 -11.77 -6.93
N ARG A 158 -19.73 -11.92 -6.66
CA ARG A 158 -19.13 -13.15 -6.15
C ARG A 158 -18.90 -13.11 -4.64
N GLY A 159 -19.48 -12.12 -3.95
CA GLY A 159 -19.38 -11.92 -2.51
C GLY A 159 -18.05 -11.34 -2.05
N VAL A 160 -17.24 -10.76 -2.95
CA VAL A 160 -15.95 -10.14 -2.61
C VAL A 160 -16.04 -8.63 -2.80
N PHE A 161 -16.02 -7.88 -1.69
CA PHE A 161 -16.21 -6.44 -1.66
C PHE A 161 -14.86 -5.72 -1.55
N VAL A 162 -14.49 -4.99 -2.60
CA VAL A 162 -13.21 -4.27 -2.70
C VAL A 162 -13.43 -2.78 -2.50
N THR A 163 -12.76 -2.18 -1.53
CA THR A 163 -12.86 -0.75 -1.20
C THR A 163 -11.47 -0.12 -1.07
N ALA A 164 -11.38 1.20 -1.20
CA ALA A 164 -10.18 1.96 -0.90
C ALA A 164 -10.43 2.82 0.35
N VAL A 165 -9.39 3.03 1.17
CA VAL A 165 -9.46 3.89 2.36
C VAL A 165 -8.28 4.85 2.39
N ASP A 166 -8.56 6.14 2.54
CA ASP A 166 -7.59 7.14 2.99
C ASP A 166 -7.64 7.22 4.53
N PRO A 167 -6.63 6.71 5.25
CA PRO A 167 -6.60 6.73 6.72
C PRO A 167 -6.35 8.14 7.28
N GLY A 168 -6.02 9.11 6.43
CA GLY A 168 -5.59 10.44 6.82
C GLY A 168 -4.13 10.49 7.22
N TRP A 169 -3.72 11.65 7.75
CA TRP A 169 -2.33 11.90 8.13
C TRP A 169 -2.03 11.35 9.53
N VAL A 170 -1.43 10.15 9.56
CA VAL A 170 -1.10 9.41 10.80
C VAL A 170 0.39 9.36 11.12
N SER A 171 1.27 9.55 10.12
CA SER A 171 2.73 9.38 10.29
C SER A 171 3.54 10.59 9.82
N GLN A 172 4.74 10.74 10.38
CA GLN A 172 5.69 11.77 9.98
C GLN A 172 6.43 11.32 8.71
N MET A 173 6.10 11.97 7.59
CA MET A 173 6.61 11.59 6.27
C MET A 173 7.70 12.54 5.77
N ARG A 174 7.84 13.70 6.41
CA ARG A 174 8.79 14.75 6.03
C ARG A 174 9.85 14.97 7.12
N PRO A 175 11.10 15.29 6.73
CA PRO A 175 12.13 15.72 7.65
C PRO A 175 11.71 16.94 8.48
N ASN A 176 12.11 16.96 9.75
CA ASN A 176 11.95 18.11 10.66
C ASN A 176 10.54 18.75 10.63
N PRO A 177 9.45 17.99 10.86
CA PRO A 177 8.12 18.51 10.68
C PRO A 177 7.81 19.60 11.70
N ARG A 178 7.28 20.73 11.22
CA ARG A 178 6.79 21.83 12.10
C ARG A 178 5.44 21.51 12.72
N VAL A 179 4.68 20.60 12.10
CA VAL A 179 3.35 20.19 12.50
C VAL A 179 3.35 18.67 12.55
N LEU A 180 2.89 18.11 13.66
CA LEU A 180 2.79 16.67 13.84
C LEU A 180 1.50 16.12 13.20
N PRO A 181 1.47 14.83 12.84
CA PRO A 181 0.26 14.19 12.35
C PRO A 181 -0.90 14.38 13.35
N PRO A 182 -2.08 14.84 12.90
CA PRO A 182 -3.21 15.12 13.79
C PRO A 182 -3.95 13.85 14.23
N LEU A 183 -3.64 12.69 13.62
CA LEU A 183 -4.30 11.43 13.85
C LEU A 183 -3.34 10.42 14.45
N SER A 184 -3.84 9.60 15.37
CA SER A 184 -3.10 8.47 15.91
C SER A 184 -3.13 7.27 14.97
N GLU A 185 -2.24 6.31 15.19
CA GLU A 185 -2.28 5.00 14.51
C GLU A 185 -3.59 4.26 14.76
N ALA A 186 -4.15 4.37 15.98
CA ALA A 186 -5.45 3.79 16.31
C ALA A 186 -6.58 4.41 15.48
N ASP A 187 -6.54 5.73 15.25
CA ASP A 187 -7.50 6.40 14.36
C ASP A 187 -7.35 5.92 12.91
N GLY A 188 -6.10 5.77 12.44
CA GLY A 188 -5.81 5.21 11.11
C GLY A 188 -6.35 3.79 10.95
N ALA A 189 -6.06 2.91 11.91
CA ALA A 189 -6.50 1.53 11.92
C ALA A 189 -8.04 1.42 11.96
N ALA A 190 -8.71 2.25 12.77
CA ALA A 190 -10.17 2.30 12.83
C ALA A 190 -10.80 2.61 11.47
N ARG A 191 -10.24 3.58 10.73
CA ARG A 191 -10.70 3.94 9.38
C ARG A 191 -10.50 2.81 8.37
N VAL A 192 -9.39 2.07 8.45
CA VAL A 192 -9.11 0.92 7.58
C VAL A 192 -10.05 -0.25 7.88
N LEU A 193 -10.40 -0.46 9.15
CA LEU A 193 -11.28 -1.55 9.57
C LEU A 193 -12.76 -1.27 9.31
N ASP A 194 -13.17 0.00 9.30
CA ASP A 194 -14.57 0.41 9.21
C ASP A 194 -15.35 -0.18 8.02
N PRO A 195 -14.84 -0.22 6.77
CA PRO A 195 -15.57 -0.84 5.65
C PRO A 195 -15.86 -2.33 5.84
N VAL A 196 -15.02 -3.03 6.62
CA VAL A 196 -15.25 -4.44 6.97
C VAL A 196 -16.40 -4.53 7.99
N LEU A 197 -16.36 -3.72 9.05
CA LEU A 197 -17.38 -3.76 10.12
C LEU A 197 -18.77 -3.36 9.59
N THR A 198 -18.85 -2.25 8.88
CA THR A 198 -20.09 -1.76 8.26
C THR A 198 -20.57 -2.70 7.14
N GLY A 199 -19.64 -3.33 6.42
CA GLY A 199 -19.93 -4.38 5.45
C GLY A 199 -20.56 -5.62 6.09
N LEU A 200 -20.01 -6.10 7.20
CA LEU A 200 -20.58 -7.21 7.97
C LEU A 200 -22.00 -6.90 8.47
N GLU A 201 -22.23 -5.68 8.94
CA GLU A 201 -23.58 -5.24 9.34
C GLU A 201 -24.55 -5.16 8.17
N SER A 202 -24.09 -4.77 6.98
CA SER A 202 -24.88 -4.77 5.75
C SER A 202 -25.29 -6.20 5.37
N LEU A 203 -24.35 -7.14 5.40
CA LEU A 203 -24.65 -8.56 5.13
C LEU A 203 -25.67 -9.13 6.12
N ARG A 204 -25.57 -8.81 7.43
CA ARG A 204 -26.54 -9.23 8.44
C ARG A 204 -27.96 -8.70 8.18
N ARG A 205 -28.08 -7.53 7.55
CA ARG A 205 -29.37 -6.92 7.16
C ARG A 205 -29.89 -7.44 5.81
N GLY A 206 -29.08 -8.20 5.06
CA GLY A 206 -29.39 -8.62 3.70
C GLY A 206 -29.10 -7.57 2.63
N ASP A 207 -28.35 -6.52 2.97
CA ASP A 207 -27.92 -5.45 2.06
C ASP A 207 -26.56 -5.78 1.44
N THR A 208 -26.30 -5.22 0.26
CA THR A 208 -24.98 -5.30 -0.40
C THR A 208 -23.99 -4.33 0.26
N PRO A 209 -22.85 -4.80 0.80
CA PRO A 209 -21.78 -3.93 1.27
C PRO A 209 -21.29 -2.93 0.22
N ALA A 210 -20.80 -1.78 0.68
CA ALA A 210 -20.15 -0.81 -0.18
C ALA A 210 -18.91 -1.44 -0.87
N HIS A 211 -18.75 -1.15 -2.15
CA HIS A 211 -17.66 -1.66 -2.98
C HIS A 211 -17.37 -0.67 -4.12
N GLY A 212 -16.12 -0.62 -4.58
CA GLY A 212 -15.71 0.26 -5.67
C GLY A 212 -15.75 1.75 -5.30
N VAL A 213 -15.63 2.04 -4.01
CA VAL A 213 -15.65 3.39 -3.44
C VAL A 213 -14.36 3.68 -2.67
N LEU A 214 -14.06 4.97 -2.55
CA LEU A 214 -13.03 5.49 -1.65
C LEU A 214 -13.71 5.99 -0.37
N PHE A 215 -13.24 5.53 0.79
CA PHE A 215 -13.61 6.08 2.08
C PHE A 215 -12.57 7.07 2.58
N ARG A 216 -13.04 8.21 3.09
CA ARG A 216 -12.26 9.19 3.83
C ARG A 216 -13.11 9.70 4.99
N ASN A 217 -12.55 9.69 6.20
CA ASN A 217 -13.29 10.06 7.42
C ASN A 217 -14.63 9.29 7.58
N PHE A 218 -14.62 7.97 7.32
CA PHE A 218 -15.81 7.10 7.41
C PHE A 218 -16.92 7.41 6.40
N GLU A 219 -16.68 8.30 5.44
CA GLU A 219 -17.63 8.70 4.40
C GLU A 219 -17.10 8.36 3.01
N VAL A 220 -18.01 8.09 2.07
CA VAL A 220 -17.65 7.92 0.66
C VAL A 220 -17.18 9.25 0.10
N ALA A 221 -16.00 9.25 -0.51
CA ALA A 221 -15.36 10.41 -1.12
C ALA A 221 -15.20 10.24 -2.63
N ASP A 222 -14.98 11.37 -3.30
CA ASP A 222 -14.62 11.41 -4.71
C ASP A 222 -13.21 10.86 -4.96
N TRP A 223 -13.02 10.29 -6.16
CA TRP A 223 -11.75 9.74 -6.65
C TRP A 223 -10.76 10.80 -7.14
#